data_AF-A0A3A8YGX8-F1
#
_entry.id   AF-A0A3A8YGX8-F1
#
_cell.length_a   1.000
_cell.length_b   1.000
_cell.length_c   1.000
_cell.angle_alpha   90.00
_cell.angle_beta   90.00
_cell.angle_gamma   90.00
#
_symmetry.space_group_name_H-M   'P 1'
#
loop_
_entity.id
_entity.type
_entity.pdbx_description
1 polymer ?
#
loop_
_entity_poly.entity_id
_entity_poly.type
_entity_poly.pdbx_seq_one_letter_code
_entity_poly.pdbx_strand_id
1 'polypeptide(L)'
;MAKQSGLLKRQKEEQKKRERVLQDATRQTFVQYMTDTLLFTLNDPEVMGKDVFGYARLKKVLDAWGAKYDLYFDALTLKDEADYFRQKMDDALRRIVPEGEEFFPFEERYQWLPLITYGEAGKKGGGKR
;
A
#
# COMPACT_ATOMS: atom_id res chain seq x y z
N MET A 1 -21.04 14.85 38.89
CA MET A 1 -19.70 14.56 38.33
C MET A 1 -19.81 13.86 36.96
N ALA A 2 -20.33 14.52 35.91
CA ALA A 2 -20.55 13.93 34.58
C ALA A 2 -19.80 14.63 33.43
N LYS A 3 -19.14 15.77 33.69
CA LYS A 3 -18.49 16.61 32.65
C LYS A 3 -17.11 16.12 32.21
N GLN A 4 -16.40 15.35 33.04
CA GLN A 4 -15.05 14.86 32.75
C GLN A 4 -15.03 13.78 31.64
N SER A 5 -16.07 12.96 31.56
CA SER A 5 -16.19 11.89 30.54
C SER A 5 -16.43 12.44 29.13
N GLY A 6 -17.24 13.49 28.99
CA GLY A 6 -17.53 14.13 27.70
C GLY A 6 -16.36 14.90 27.10
N LEU A 7 -15.61 15.63 27.93
CA LEU A 7 -14.41 16.36 27.48
C LEU A 7 -13.31 15.39 27.02
N LEU A 8 -13.07 14.33 27.79
CA LEU A 8 -12.08 13.31 27.45
C LEU A 8 -12.45 12.57 26.15
N LYS A 9 -13.74 12.32 25.91
CA LYS A 9 -14.23 11.74 24.66
C LYS A 9 -13.94 12.65 23.45
N ARG A 10 -14.24 13.94 23.58
CA ARG A 10 -13.95 14.94 22.53
C ARG A 10 -12.45 15.07 22.25
N GLN A 11 -11.62 15.11 23.29
CA GLN A 11 -10.16 15.14 23.14
C GLN A 11 -9.64 13.90 22.41
N LYS A 12 -10.14 12.71 22.74
CA LYS A 12 -9.80 11.47 22.02
C LYS A 12 -10.26 11.48 20.56
N GLU A 13 -11.44 12.02 20.27
CA GLU A 13 -11.94 12.16 18.91
C GLU A 13 -11.11 13.15 18.09
N GLU A 14 -10.74 14.29 18.67
CA GLU A 14 -9.86 15.29 18.05
C GLU A 14 -8.46 14.73 17.81
N GLN A 15 -7.90 14.02 18.78
CA GLN A 15 -6.60 13.37 18.63
C GLN A 15 -6.63 12.34 17.50
N LYS A 16 -7.64 11.47 17.45
CA LYS A 16 -7.82 10.50 16.35
C LYS A 16 -7.96 11.18 15.00
N LYS A 17 -8.67 12.31 14.92
CA LYS A 17 -8.79 13.09 13.67
C LYS A 17 -7.43 13.64 13.24
N ARG A 18 -6.67 14.22 14.16
CA ARG A 18 -5.32 14.74 13.88
C ARG A 18 -4.37 13.62 13.43
N GLU A 19 -4.40 12.48 14.11
CA GLU A 19 -3.61 11.29 13.75
C GLU A 19 -3.96 10.80 12.35
N ARG A 20 -5.25 10.71 12.00
CA ARG A 20 -5.68 10.34 10.64
C ARG A 20 -5.21 11.32 9.58
N VAL A 21 -5.40 12.62 9.81
CA VAL A 21 -4.95 13.67 8.88
C VAL A 21 -3.44 13.59 8.67
N LEU A 22 -2.67 13.39 9.74
CA LEU A 22 -1.23 13.23 9.65
C LEU A 22 -0.85 11.97 8.87
N GLN A 23 -1.48 10.82 9.16
CA GLN A 23 -1.24 9.57 8.44
C GLN A 23 -1.56 9.69 6.94
N ASP A 24 -2.67 10.33 6.59
CA ASP A 24 -3.05 10.57 5.20
C ASP A 24 -2.06 11.53 4.50
N ALA A 25 -1.66 12.62 5.17
CA ALA A 25 -0.69 13.55 4.63
C ALA A 25 0.67 12.86 4.40
N THR A 26 1.14 12.08 5.38
CA THR A 26 2.37 11.29 5.25
C THR A 26 2.26 10.31 4.09
N ARG A 27 1.18 9.53 4.00
CA ARG A 27 0.97 8.57 2.90
C ARG A 27 0.97 9.27 1.54
N GLN A 28 0.23 10.35 1.38
CA GLN A 28 0.17 11.10 0.11
C GLN A 28 1.54 11.66 -0.27
N THR A 29 2.28 12.20 0.69
CA THR A 29 3.62 12.75 0.47
C THR A 29 4.58 11.68 -0.02
N PHE A 30 4.62 10.53 0.65
CA PHE A 30 5.51 9.43 0.25
C PHE A 30 5.10 8.79 -1.07
N VAL A 31 3.80 8.66 -1.34
CA VAL A 31 3.31 8.16 -2.62
C VAL A 31 3.74 9.07 -3.77
N GLN A 32 3.58 10.39 -3.63
CA GLN A 32 4.02 11.35 -4.64
C GLN A 32 5.54 11.30 -4.82
N TYR A 33 6.30 11.32 -3.72
CA TYR A 33 7.76 11.26 -3.77
C TYR A 33 8.27 9.99 -4.46
N MET A 34 7.76 8.80 -4.11
CA MET A 34 8.14 7.55 -4.78
C MET A 34 7.73 7.53 -6.26
N THR A 35 6.61 8.16 -6.60
CA THR A 35 6.16 8.24 -7.99
C THR A 35 7.08 9.14 -8.79
N ASP A 36 7.35 10.35 -8.30
CA ASP A 36 8.22 11.32 -8.97
C ASP A 36 9.62 10.75 -9.19
N THR A 37 10.18 10.07 -8.17
CA THR A 37 11.50 9.45 -8.28
C THR A 37 11.53 8.32 -9.28
N LEU A 38 10.50 7.47 -9.33
CA LEU A 38 10.40 6.44 -10.36
C LEU A 38 10.28 7.05 -11.77
N LEU A 39 9.53 8.14 -11.96
CA LEU A 39 9.34 8.75 -13.28
C LEU A 39 10.63 9.28 -13.87
N PHE A 40 11.43 10.01 -13.10
CA PHE A 40 12.70 10.51 -13.63
C PHE A 40 13.72 9.39 -13.81
N THR A 41 13.70 8.33 -12.98
CA THR A 41 14.52 7.12 -13.22
C THR A 41 14.14 6.43 -14.52
N LEU A 42 12.85 6.32 -14.85
CA LEU A 42 12.39 5.77 -16.14
C LEU A 42 12.71 6.67 -17.35
N ASN A 43 13.00 7.96 -17.10
CA ASN A 43 13.45 8.91 -18.11
C ASN A 43 14.99 9.01 -18.18
N ASP A 44 15.72 8.36 -17.27
CA ASP A 44 17.17 8.46 -17.15
C ASP A 44 17.87 7.55 -18.18
N PRO A 45 18.63 8.10 -19.14
CA PRO A 45 19.34 7.31 -20.13
C PRO A 45 20.51 6.51 -19.55
N GLU A 46 21.06 6.89 -18.39
CA GLU A 46 22.10 6.11 -17.71
C GLU A 46 21.54 4.80 -17.13
N VAL A 47 20.25 4.80 -16.76
CA VAL A 47 19.56 3.63 -16.19
C VAL A 47 18.87 2.80 -17.28
N MET A 48 18.14 3.46 -18.19
CA MET A 48 17.28 2.80 -19.17
C MET A 48 17.94 2.62 -20.55
N GLY A 49 19.14 3.17 -20.75
CA GLY A 49 19.83 3.15 -22.03
C GLY A 49 19.13 4.01 -23.08
N LYS A 50 18.95 3.48 -24.30
CA LYS A 50 18.42 4.24 -25.45
C LYS A 50 16.88 4.38 -25.45
N ASP A 51 16.14 3.54 -24.74
CA ASP A 51 14.66 3.53 -24.73
C ASP A 51 14.09 4.14 -23.44
N VAL A 52 14.48 5.39 -23.15
CA VAL A 52 13.92 6.15 -22.04
C VAL A 52 12.45 6.50 -22.29
N PHE A 53 11.69 6.62 -21.22
CA PHE A 53 10.28 7.00 -21.34
C PHE A 53 10.16 8.51 -21.44
N GLY A 54 9.75 9.01 -22.62
CA GLY A 54 9.33 10.41 -22.77
C GLY A 54 7.97 10.68 -22.09
N TYR A 55 7.60 11.95 -21.99
CA TYR A 55 6.40 12.40 -21.27
C TYR A 55 5.11 11.62 -21.62
N ALA A 56 4.83 11.40 -22.91
CA ALA A 56 3.62 10.69 -23.33
C ALA A 56 3.57 9.23 -22.83
N ARG A 57 4.73 8.55 -22.76
CA ARG A 57 4.82 7.18 -22.23
C ARG A 57 4.71 7.19 -20.70
N LEU A 58 5.37 8.13 -20.04
CA LEU A 58 5.26 8.34 -18.58
C LEU A 58 3.82 8.63 -18.15
N LYS A 59 3.08 9.47 -18.88
CA LYS A 59 1.67 9.76 -18.57
C LYS A 59 0.80 8.51 -18.62
N LYS A 60 0.98 7.66 -19.65
CA LYS A 60 0.27 6.37 -19.76
C LYS A 60 0.62 5.43 -18.59
N VAL A 61 1.90 5.39 -18.20
CA VAL A 61 2.36 4.60 -17.04
C VAL A 61 1.70 5.10 -15.76
N LEU A 62 1.67 6.42 -15.53
CA LEU A 62 1.02 7.02 -14.36
C LEU A 62 -0.45 6.67 -14.25
N ASP A 63 -1.20 6.81 -15.35
CA ASP A 63 -2.63 6.49 -15.36
C ASP A 63 -2.88 5.01 -15.06
N ALA A 64 -2.09 4.12 -15.67
CA ALA A 64 -2.17 2.69 -15.44
C ALA A 64 -1.65 2.27 -14.06
N TRP A 65 -0.74 3.04 -13.47
CA TRP A 65 -0.23 2.81 -12.12
C TRP A 65 -1.26 3.24 -11.07
N GLY A 66 -1.90 4.40 -11.23
CA GLY A 66 -2.96 4.87 -10.33
C GLY A 66 -4.12 3.88 -10.25
N ALA A 67 -4.56 3.35 -11.40
CA ALA A 67 -5.59 2.31 -11.43
C ALA A 67 -5.19 1.02 -10.70
N LYS A 68 -3.90 0.63 -10.74
CA LYS A 68 -3.39 -0.52 -9.97
C LYS A 68 -3.30 -0.21 -8.49
N TYR A 69 -2.84 0.99 -8.13
CA TYR A 69 -2.76 1.43 -6.73
C TYR A 69 -4.13 1.32 -6.06
N ASP A 70 -5.18 1.85 -6.70
CA ASP A 70 -6.54 1.80 -6.18
C ASP A 70 -7.08 0.36 -6.10
N LEU A 71 -6.84 -0.45 -7.13
CA LEU A 71 -7.29 -1.85 -7.17
C LEU A 71 -6.68 -2.71 -6.06
N TYR A 72 -5.38 -2.55 -5.80
CA TYR A 72 -4.65 -3.40 -4.85
C TYR A 72 -4.57 -2.82 -3.43
N PHE A 73 -5.10 -1.61 -3.19
CA PHE A 73 -5.00 -0.97 -1.87
C PHE A 73 -5.57 -1.85 -0.76
N ASP A 74 -6.64 -2.59 -1.04
CA ASP A 74 -7.29 -3.47 -0.08
C ASP A 74 -6.39 -4.64 0.38
N ALA A 75 -5.35 -5.01 -0.36
CA ALA A 75 -4.35 -6.00 0.06
C ALA A 75 -3.62 -5.59 1.36
N LEU A 76 -3.50 -4.28 1.62
CA LEU A 76 -2.88 -3.72 2.83
C LEU A 76 -3.84 -3.67 4.02
N THR A 77 -5.09 -4.12 3.85
CA THR A 77 -6.15 -4.02 4.86
C THR A 77 -6.49 -5.40 5.47
N LEU A 78 -7.53 -5.43 6.31
CA LEU A 78 -8.15 -6.63 6.87
C LEU A 78 -9.59 -6.82 6.36
N LYS A 79 -9.91 -6.26 5.19
CA LYS A 79 -11.21 -6.49 4.54
C LYS A 79 -11.29 -7.92 4.01
N ASP A 80 -12.51 -8.36 3.73
CA ASP A 80 -12.82 -9.76 3.41
C ASP A 80 -12.13 -10.28 2.12
N GLU A 81 -11.73 -9.40 1.20
CA GLU A 81 -11.02 -9.78 -0.05
C GLU A 81 -9.52 -9.46 -0.02
N ALA A 82 -8.98 -9.06 1.13
CA ALA A 82 -7.59 -8.61 1.20
C ALA A 82 -6.60 -9.73 0.82
N ASP A 83 -6.84 -10.98 1.22
CA ASP A 83 -6.03 -12.14 0.84
C ASP A 83 -6.06 -12.44 -0.66
N TYR A 84 -7.24 -12.31 -1.28
CA TYR A 84 -7.39 -12.42 -2.72
C TYR A 84 -6.54 -11.39 -3.46
N PHE A 85 -6.54 -10.13 -3.01
CA PHE A 85 -5.69 -9.10 -3.62
C PHE A 85 -4.19 -9.30 -3.35
N ARG A 86 -3.80 -9.88 -2.21
CA ARG A 86 -2.41 -10.28 -1.92
C ARG A 86 -1.94 -11.33 -2.91
N GLN A 87 -2.71 -12.42 -3.07
CA GLN A 87 -2.39 -13.48 -4.04
C GLN A 87 -2.30 -12.94 -5.46
N LYS A 88 -3.29 -12.13 -5.87
CA LYS A 88 -3.32 -11.55 -7.22
C LYS A 88 -2.13 -10.63 -7.50
N MET A 89 -1.63 -9.93 -6.47
CA MET A 89 -0.41 -9.13 -6.58
C MET A 89 0.82 -10.01 -6.78
N ASP A 90 0.94 -11.10 -6.01
CA ASP A 90 2.04 -12.05 -6.17
C ASP A 90 2.02 -12.72 -7.54
N ASP A 91 0.85 -13.14 -8.03
CA ASP A 91 0.70 -13.69 -9.38
C ASP A 91 1.15 -12.71 -10.46
N ALA A 92 0.82 -11.42 -10.29
CA ALA A 92 1.22 -10.38 -11.23
C ALA A 92 2.74 -10.15 -11.23
N LEU A 93 3.36 -10.13 -10.05
CA LEU A 93 4.81 -9.96 -9.91
C LEU A 93 5.58 -11.20 -10.38
N ARG A 94 5.05 -12.41 -10.12
CA ARG A 94 5.68 -13.66 -10.52
C ARG A 94 5.82 -13.79 -12.04
N ARG A 95 4.92 -13.18 -12.81
CA ARG A 95 5.01 -13.12 -14.28
C ARG A 95 6.15 -12.22 -14.80
N ILE A 96 6.65 -11.33 -13.95
CA ILE A 96 7.71 -10.38 -14.28
C ILE A 96 9.08 -10.94 -13.88
N VAL A 97 9.13 -11.71 -12.79
CA VAL A 97 10.36 -12.32 -12.29
C VAL A 97 10.74 -13.53 -13.16
N PRO A 98 11.95 -13.55 -13.77
CA PRO A 98 12.42 -14.69 -14.55
C PRO A 98 12.46 -16.00 -13.75
N GLU A 99 12.38 -17.13 -14.44
CA GLU A 99 12.54 -18.44 -13.80
C GLU A 99 13.96 -18.58 -13.21
N GLY A 100 14.04 -19.04 -11.96
CA GLY A 100 15.30 -19.19 -11.23
C GLY A 100 15.73 -17.98 -10.41
N GLU A 101 15.08 -16.82 -10.59
CA GLU A 101 15.31 -15.64 -9.74
C GLU A 101 14.53 -15.71 -8.42
N GLU A 102 15.08 -15.08 -7.39
CA GLU A 102 14.45 -15.03 -6.07
C GLU A 102 13.13 -14.25 -6.11
N PHE A 103 12.09 -14.81 -5.50
CA PHE A 103 10.76 -14.20 -5.42
C PHE A 103 10.27 -14.19 -3.99
N PHE A 104 10.03 -13.00 -3.46
CA PHE A 104 9.49 -12.80 -2.12
C PHE A 104 7.95 -12.70 -2.16
N PRO A 105 7.21 -13.62 -1.51
CA PRO A 105 5.76 -13.55 -1.42
C PRO A 105 5.30 -12.33 -0.61
N PHE A 106 4.02 -12.00 -0.72
CA PHE A 106 3.42 -10.82 -0.09
C PHE A 106 3.71 -10.74 1.42
N GLU A 107 3.59 -11.85 2.13
CA GLU A 107 3.77 -11.94 3.59
C GLU A 107 5.21 -11.60 4.02
N GLU A 108 6.19 -11.85 3.15
CA GLU A 108 7.60 -11.47 3.38
C GLU A 108 7.83 -10.00 3.03
N ARG A 109 7.26 -9.53 1.91
CA ARG A 109 7.35 -8.11 1.50
C ARG A 109 6.68 -7.16 2.48
N TYR A 110 5.65 -7.64 3.20
CA TYR A 110 4.85 -6.85 4.15
C TYR A 110 4.74 -7.54 5.52
N GLN A 111 5.88 -7.96 6.08
CA GLN A 111 5.96 -8.69 7.37
C GLN A 111 5.32 -8.00 8.58
N TRP A 112 5.05 -6.70 8.50
CA TRP A 112 4.39 -5.90 9.55
C TRP A 112 2.86 -5.95 9.46
N LEU A 113 2.29 -6.48 8.38
CA LEU A 113 0.86 -6.65 8.26
C LEU A 113 0.38 -7.93 8.97
N PRO A 114 -0.79 -7.88 9.62
CA PRO A 114 -1.39 -9.07 10.20
C PRO A 114 -1.75 -10.12 9.15
N LEU A 115 -1.59 -11.39 9.54
CA LEU A 115 -2.07 -12.54 8.77
C LEU A 115 -3.60 -12.58 8.79
N ILE A 116 -4.20 -12.95 7.66
CA ILE A 116 -5.63 -13.16 7.53
C ILE A 116 -5.90 -14.63 7.91
N THR A 117 -6.84 -14.87 8.83
CA THR A 117 -7.17 -16.20 9.35
C THR A 117 -8.68 -16.45 9.28
N TYR A 118 -9.08 -17.68 8.99
CA TYR A 118 -10.49 -18.10 8.85
C TYR A 118 -10.82 -19.20 9.88
N GLY A 119 -11.90 -19.06 10.66
CA GLY A 119 -12.35 -20.07 11.65
C GLY A 119 -13.03 -19.50 12.91
N GLU A 120 -13.43 -20.35 13.86
CA GLU A 120 -14.19 -19.97 15.09
C GLU A 120 -13.40 -19.07 16.09
N ALA A 121 -12.07 -18.99 15.96
CA ALA A 121 -11.25 -18.00 16.65
C ALA A 121 -11.20 -16.64 15.92
N GLY A 122 -11.80 -16.54 14.74
CA GLY A 122 -11.86 -15.37 13.87
C GLY A 122 -12.89 -14.33 14.31
N LYS A 123 -12.89 -13.95 15.59
CA LYS A 123 -13.40 -12.61 15.93
C LYS A 123 -12.42 -11.62 15.30
N LYS A 124 -12.86 -10.97 14.21
CA LYS A 124 -12.17 -9.90 13.48
C LYS A 124 -11.35 -9.01 14.43
N GLY A 125 -10.06 -9.27 14.52
CA GLY A 125 -9.16 -8.64 15.49
C GLY A 125 -7.83 -9.35 15.46
N GLY A 126 -6.89 -8.82 14.67
CA GLY A 126 -5.59 -9.42 14.40
C GLY A 126 -4.92 -9.99 15.65
N GLY A 127 -4.51 -11.26 15.54
CA GLY A 127 -3.66 -11.91 16.52
C GLY A 127 -2.35 -11.14 16.63
N LYS A 128 -2.04 -10.66 17.84
CA LYS A 128 -0.71 -10.17 18.17
C LYS A 128 0.27 -11.34 18.21
N ARG A 129 1.47 -11.11 17.66
CA ARG A 129 2.67 -11.88 18.01
C ARG A 129 2.91 -11.83 19.51
#